data_AF-A0A699SMN8-F1
#
_entry.id   AF-A0A699SMN8-F1
#
_cell.length_a   1.000
_cell.length_b   1.000
_cell.length_c   1.000
_cell.angle_alpha   90.00
_cell.angle_beta   90.00
_cell.angle_gamma   90.00
#
_symmetry.space_group_name_H-M   'P 1'
#
loop_
_entity.id
_entity.type
_entity.pdbx_description
1 polymer ?
#
loop_
_entity_poly.entity_id
_entity_poly.type
_entity_poly.pdbx_seq_one_letter_code
_entity_poly.pdbx_strand_id
1 'polypeptide(L)'
;SMKKKQHFKIDEEYARKLHKELNKDIDWDVAIDHVKQKAKEDSYVQRYQVMKKRPQTETQARRNMIMYLKNVAGFRLDYFKGMSYDNIRLIFEAKFNSNIEFLLKSKEKIEEEDIKSIESINETLAHKAAKRRKLNEEVKDLKQHLEIVPDEDDDVYTEATPLARKVPVMDYQII
;
A
#
# COMPACT_ATOMS: atom_id res chain seq x y z
N SER A 1 -15.73 -29.21 12.31
CA SER A 1 -15.31 -29.09 13.72
C SER A 1 -15.95 -27.85 14.35
N MET A 2 -16.91 -28.04 15.25
CA MET A 2 -17.70 -26.98 15.91
C MET A 2 -16.88 -26.09 16.86
N LYS A 3 -15.73 -26.57 17.35
CA LYS A 3 -14.86 -25.88 18.32
C LYS A 3 -14.25 -24.58 17.78
N LYS A 4 -13.94 -24.49 16.47
CA LYS A 4 -13.38 -23.26 15.86
C LYS A 4 -14.38 -22.10 15.76
N LYS A 5 -15.69 -22.40 15.68
CA LYS A 5 -16.74 -21.36 15.59
C LYS A 5 -17.07 -20.72 16.95
N GLN A 6 -16.78 -21.41 18.05
CA GLN A 6 -17.05 -20.91 19.41
C GLN A 6 -15.97 -19.95 19.91
N HIS A 7 -14.69 -20.22 19.61
CA HIS A 7 -13.59 -19.31 19.96
C HIS A 7 -13.73 -17.93 19.30
N PHE A 8 -14.08 -17.87 18.01
CA PHE A 8 -14.27 -16.60 17.30
C PHE A 8 -15.35 -15.68 17.92
N LYS A 9 -16.41 -16.27 18.50
CA LYS A 9 -17.50 -15.51 19.14
C LYS A 9 -17.10 -14.87 20.47
N ILE A 10 -16.25 -15.53 21.25
CA ILE A 10 -15.79 -15.03 22.55
C ILE A 10 -14.83 -13.85 22.36
N ASP A 11 -13.96 -13.93 21.36
CA ASP A 11 -13.01 -12.85 21.02
C ASP A 11 -13.73 -11.59 20.49
N GLU A 12 -14.85 -11.76 19.77
CA GLU A 12 -15.67 -10.65 19.25
C GLU A 12 -16.41 -9.87 20.36
N GLU A 13 -16.95 -10.56 21.37
CA GLU A 13 -17.62 -9.91 22.51
C GLU A 13 -16.63 -9.14 23.40
N TYR A 14 -15.43 -9.70 23.60
CA TYR A 14 -14.37 -9.03 24.36
C TYR A 14 -13.94 -7.72 23.69
N ALA A 15 -13.76 -7.74 22.36
CA ALA A 15 -13.45 -6.55 21.57
C ALA A 15 -14.55 -5.48 21.64
N ARG A 16 -15.84 -5.86 21.57
CA ARG A 16 -16.96 -4.91 21.71
C ARG A 16 -17.00 -4.25 23.10
N LYS A 17 -16.72 -5.01 24.16
CA LYS A 17 -16.75 -4.48 25.53
C LYS A 17 -15.63 -3.46 25.75
N LEU A 18 -14.41 -3.80 25.34
CA LEU A 18 -13.25 -2.91 25.42
C LEU A 18 -13.49 -1.59 24.67
N HIS A 19 -14.09 -1.66 23.48
CA HIS A 19 -14.40 -0.49 22.66
C HIS A 19 -15.47 0.43 23.29
N LYS A 20 -16.42 -0.15 24.03
CA LYS A 20 -17.49 0.61 24.72
C LYS A 20 -16.97 1.27 26.01
N GLU A 21 -15.98 0.66 26.65
CA GLU A 21 -15.36 1.17 27.87
C GLU A 21 -14.40 2.33 27.58
N LEU A 22 -13.59 2.23 26.51
CA LEU A 22 -12.68 3.31 26.09
C LEU A 22 -13.40 4.56 25.57
N ASN A 23 -14.62 4.43 25.05
CA ASN A 23 -15.41 5.55 24.53
C ASN A 23 -16.24 6.31 25.57
N LYS A 24 -16.27 5.84 26.83
CA LYS A 24 -17.18 6.37 27.86
C LYS A 24 -16.69 7.67 28.52
N ASP A 25 -15.37 7.91 28.48
CA ASP A 25 -14.71 8.99 29.23
C ASP A 25 -13.96 10.01 28.34
N ILE A 26 -13.98 9.84 27.01
CA ILE A 26 -13.37 10.81 26.08
C ILE A 26 -14.45 11.78 25.63
N ASP A 27 -14.41 13.00 26.18
CA ASP A 27 -15.12 14.15 25.62
C ASP A 27 -14.45 14.52 24.29
N TRP A 28 -14.96 13.91 23.22
CA TRP A 28 -14.46 14.08 21.87
C TRP A 28 -14.59 15.52 21.38
N ASP A 29 -15.56 16.30 21.89
CA ASP A 29 -15.71 17.71 21.53
C ASP A 29 -14.58 18.54 22.12
N VAL A 30 -14.23 18.30 23.39
CA VAL A 30 -13.07 18.93 24.04
C VAL A 30 -11.76 18.52 23.35
N ALA A 31 -11.59 17.24 22.99
CA ALA A 31 -10.38 16.77 22.30
C ALA A 31 -10.23 17.38 20.89
N ILE A 32 -11.32 17.48 20.13
CA ILE A 32 -11.35 18.09 18.80
C ILE A 32 -11.07 19.60 18.89
N ASP A 33 -11.65 20.30 19.86
CA ASP A 33 -11.42 21.73 20.04
C ASP A 33 -9.98 22.02 20.49
N HIS A 34 -9.38 21.17 21.32
CA HIS A 34 -7.96 21.27 21.68
C HIS A 34 -7.03 21.10 20.46
N VAL A 35 -7.35 20.16 19.55
CA VAL A 35 -6.60 19.96 18.30
C VAL A 35 -6.77 21.15 17.35
N LYS A 36 -8.00 21.69 17.22
CA LYS A 36 -8.27 22.88 16.40
C LYS A 36 -7.58 24.13 16.96
N GLN A 37 -7.49 24.26 18.28
CA GLN A 37 -6.82 25.38 18.96
C GLN A 37 -5.30 25.29 18.75
N LYS A 38 -4.70 24.10 18.90
CA LYS A 38 -3.27 23.87 18.56
C LYS A 38 -2.96 24.11 17.07
N ALA A 39 -3.86 23.76 16.16
CA ALA A 39 -3.67 23.99 14.73
C ALA A 39 -3.71 25.49 14.35
N LYS A 40 -4.39 26.33 15.12
CA LYS A 40 -4.43 27.80 14.93
C LYS A 40 -3.22 28.52 15.55
N GLU A 41 -2.68 27.97 16.64
CA GLU A 41 -1.44 28.44 17.30
C GLU A 41 -0.17 27.94 16.62
N ASP A 42 -0.30 27.03 15.65
CA ASP A 42 0.83 26.48 14.92
C ASP A 42 1.54 27.62 14.15
N SER A 43 2.62 28.12 14.74
CA SER A 43 3.48 29.19 14.26
C SER A 43 3.88 29.00 12.79
N TYR A 44 3.84 27.77 12.29
CA TYR A 44 4.09 27.43 10.90
C TYR A 44 2.98 27.89 9.94
N VAL A 45 1.70 27.75 10.29
CA VAL A 45 0.57 28.16 9.45
C VAL A 45 0.49 29.68 9.34
N GLN A 46 0.70 30.40 10.45
CA GLN A 46 0.75 31.87 10.46
C GLN A 46 1.95 32.40 9.67
N ARG A 47 3.15 31.83 9.87
CA ARG A 47 4.35 32.17 9.07
C ARG A 47 4.14 31.87 7.59
N TYR A 48 3.53 30.73 7.26
CA TYR A 48 3.25 30.35 5.88
C TYR A 48 2.24 31.27 5.20
N GLN A 49 1.19 31.72 5.91
CA GLN A 49 0.26 32.72 5.39
C GLN A 49 0.90 34.11 5.21
N VAL A 50 1.79 34.52 6.12
CA VAL A 50 2.57 35.78 5.99
C VAL A 50 3.58 35.70 4.84
N MET A 51 4.26 34.56 4.68
CA MET A 51 5.20 34.32 3.57
C MET A 51 4.49 34.21 2.22
N LYS A 52 3.32 33.57 2.14
CA LYS A 52 2.50 33.50 0.91
C LYS A 52 2.01 34.86 0.42
N LYS A 53 1.82 35.82 1.32
CA LYS A 53 1.36 37.18 0.99
C LYS A 53 2.46 38.12 0.47
N ARG A 54 3.76 37.73 0.47
CA ARG A 54 4.85 38.70 0.23
C ARG A 54 5.93 38.22 -0.77
N PRO A 55 5.80 38.52 -2.07
CA PRO A 55 6.96 38.98 -2.84
C PRO A 55 7.30 40.38 -2.32
N GLN A 56 8.36 40.53 -1.52
CA GLN A 56 8.64 41.81 -0.85
C GLN A 56 8.87 42.99 -1.82
N THR A 57 9.35 42.73 -3.05
CA THR A 57 9.54 43.69 -4.15
C THR A 57 9.67 42.97 -5.48
N GLU A 58 9.52 43.68 -6.60
CA GLU A 58 9.83 43.19 -7.96
C GLU A 58 11.26 42.61 -8.05
N THR A 59 12.22 43.22 -7.37
CA THR A 59 13.60 42.73 -7.26
C THR A 59 13.69 41.34 -6.63
N GLN A 60 12.88 41.05 -5.60
CA GLN A 60 12.86 39.73 -4.98
C GLN A 60 12.21 38.69 -5.90
N ALA A 61 11.09 39.05 -6.54
CA ALA A 61 10.44 38.18 -7.53
C ALA A 61 11.39 37.86 -8.69
N ARG A 62 12.10 38.87 -9.20
CA ARG A 62 13.13 38.74 -10.22
C ARG A 62 14.23 37.76 -9.82
N ARG A 63 14.78 37.90 -8.60
CA ARG A 63 15.81 36.99 -8.07
C ARG A 63 15.31 35.56 -7.99
N ASN A 64 14.08 35.35 -7.51
CA ASN A 64 13.48 34.02 -7.40
C ASN A 64 13.31 33.37 -8.78
N MET A 65 12.82 34.11 -9.79
CA MET A 65 12.68 33.60 -11.16
C MET A 65 14.04 33.23 -11.78
N ILE A 66 15.04 34.08 -11.62
CA ILE A 66 16.41 33.81 -12.10
C ILE A 66 16.98 32.54 -11.44
N MET A 67 16.79 32.39 -10.12
CA MET A 67 17.27 31.21 -9.40
C MET A 67 16.57 29.93 -9.85
N TYR A 68 15.24 29.98 -10.08
CA TYR A 68 14.51 28.85 -10.66
C TYR A 68 15.07 28.48 -12.03
N LEU A 69 15.23 29.46 -12.93
CA LEU A 69 15.75 29.24 -14.28
C LEU A 69 17.17 28.66 -14.28
N LYS A 70 18.03 29.11 -13.36
CA LYS A 70 19.35 28.53 -13.14
C LYS A 70 19.27 27.06 -12.73
N ASN A 71 18.46 26.75 -11.73
CA ASN A 71 18.43 25.42 -11.13
C ASN A 71 17.71 24.39 -12.00
N VAL A 72 16.61 24.80 -12.65
CA VAL A 72 15.73 23.88 -13.38
C VAL A 72 16.09 23.81 -14.86
N ALA A 73 16.46 24.93 -15.47
CA ALA A 73 16.74 25.01 -16.91
C ALA A 73 18.22 25.27 -17.22
N GLY A 74 19.10 25.33 -16.22
CA GLY A 74 20.54 25.44 -16.40
C GLY A 74 21.04 26.80 -16.89
N PHE A 75 20.21 27.86 -16.82
CA PHE A 75 20.63 29.18 -17.27
C PHE A 75 21.77 29.74 -16.41
N ARG A 76 22.73 30.40 -17.06
CA ARG A 76 23.77 31.15 -16.35
C ARG A 76 23.19 32.45 -15.80
N LEU A 77 23.70 32.92 -14.66
CA LEU A 77 23.22 34.16 -14.02
C LEU A 77 23.53 35.42 -14.84
N ASP A 78 24.65 35.41 -15.58
CA ASP A 78 25.09 36.55 -16.39
C ASP A 78 24.20 36.82 -17.59
N TYR A 79 23.50 35.80 -18.09
CA TYR A 79 22.47 35.95 -19.13
C TYR A 79 21.38 36.96 -18.77
N PHE A 80 21.05 37.10 -17.48
CA PHE A 80 19.99 37.98 -17.00
C PHE A 80 20.50 39.40 -16.64
N LYS A 81 21.79 39.70 -16.81
CA LYS A 81 22.35 41.03 -16.56
C LYS A 81 21.78 42.03 -17.58
N GLY A 82 21.27 43.16 -17.10
CA GLY A 82 20.65 44.19 -17.95
C GLY A 82 19.28 43.83 -18.51
N MET A 83 18.78 42.60 -18.31
CA MET A 83 17.44 42.20 -18.74
C MET A 83 16.36 42.90 -17.90
N SER A 84 15.22 43.27 -18.51
CA SER A 84 14.07 43.80 -17.76
C SER A 84 13.37 42.69 -16.97
N TYR A 85 12.55 43.08 -15.98
CA TYR A 85 11.72 42.13 -15.24
C TYR A 85 10.75 41.38 -16.17
N ASP A 86 10.08 42.09 -17.08
CA ASP A 86 9.10 41.50 -18.00
C ASP A 86 9.73 40.44 -18.91
N ASN A 87 10.94 40.70 -19.43
CA ASN A 87 11.65 39.72 -20.25
C ASN A 87 12.04 38.47 -19.44
N ILE A 88 12.49 38.64 -18.19
CA ILE A 88 12.80 37.51 -17.31
C ILE A 88 11.53 36.72 -17.00
N ARG A 89 10.43 37.42 -16.73
CA ARG A 89 9.13 36.83 -16.45
C ARG A 89 8.62 35.98 -17.62
N LEU A 90 8.73 36.49 -18.85
CA LEU A 90 8.33 35.73 -20.06
C LEU A 90 9.11 34.41 -20.19
N ILE A 91 10.43 34.45 -19.98
CA ILE A 91 11.27 33.25 -20.03
C ILE A 91 10.89 32.27 -18.91
N PHE A 92 10.65 32.79 -17.70
CA PHE A 92 10.21 32.00 -16.56
C PHE A 92 8.87 31.32 -16.84
N GLU A 93 7.86 32.05 -17.31
CA GLU A 93 6.53 31.52 -17.60
C GLU A 93 6.59 30.42 -18.67
N ALA A 94 7.35 30.63 -19.75
CA ALA A 94 7.54 29.62 -20.78
C ALA A 94 8.16 28.32 -20.23
N LYS A 95 9.20 28.42 -19.40
CA LYS A 95 9.83 27.24 -18.79
C LYS A 95 8.97 26.59 -17.71
N PHE A 96 8.28 27.39 -16.90
CA PHE A 96 7.37 26.88 -15.88
C PHE A 96 6.22 26.10 -16.49
N ASN A 97 5.56 26.65 -17.52
CA ASN A 97 4.43 26.00 -18.19
C ASN A 97 4.86 24.68 -18.86
N SER A 98 6.00 24.67 -19.55
CA SER A 98 6.55 23.45 -20.15
C SER A 98 6.83 22.36 -19.10
N ASN A 99 7.31 22.73 -17.91
CA ASN A 99 7.51 21.77 -16.82
C ASN A 99 6.20 21.25 -16.24
N ILE A 100 5.18 22.10 -16.10
CA ILE A 100 3.85 21.68 -15.66
C ILE A 100 3.24 20.69 -16.65
N GLU A 101 3.33 20.97 -17.95
CA GLU A 101 2.85 20.09 -19.01
C GLU A 101 3.56 18.72 -18.96
N PHE A 102 4.89 18.71 -18.81
CA PHE A 102 5.65 17.48 -18.66
C PHE A 102 5.22 16.66 -17.42
N LEU A 103 5.04 17.33 -16.28
CA LEU A 103 4.59 16.67 -15.05
C LEU A 103 3.19 16.07 -15.20
N LEU A 104 2.24 16.79 -15.78
CA LEU A 104 0.89 16.30 -16.02
C LEU A 104 0.90 15.06 -16.92
N LYS A 105 1.65 15.11 -18.02
CA LYS A 105 1.81 13.98 -18.93
C LYS A 105 2.46 12.77 -18.25
N SER A 106 3.43 13.00 -17.37
CA SER A 106 4.07 11.91 -16.63
C SER A 106 3.12 11.25 -15.63
N LYS A 107 2.25 12.03 -14.99
CA LYS A 107 1.25 11.52 -14.04
C LYS A 107 0.18 10.69 -14.76
N GLU A 108 -0.33 11.17 -15.88
CA GLU A 108 -1.31 10.45 -16.70
C GLU A 108 -0.74 9.10 -17.17
N LYS A 109 0.51 9.07 -17.64
CA LYS A 109 1.16 7.83 -18.06
C LYS A 109 1.31 6.81 -16.93
N ILE A 110 1.66 7.26 -15.72
CA ILE A 110 1.77 6.36 -14.55
C ILE A 110 0.39 5.80 -14.19
N GLU A 111 -0.65 6.64 -14.23
CA GLU A 111 -2.02 6.23 -13.95
C GLU A 111 -2.55 5.21 -14.98
N GLU A 112 -2.24 5.40 -16.28
CA GLU A 112 -2.53 4.42 -17.33
C GLU A 112 -1.79 3.09 -17.12
N GLU A 113 -0.52 3.13 -16.73
CA GLU A 113 0.29 1.94 -16.46
C GLU A 113 -0.23 1.15 -15.24
N ASP A 114 -0.67 1.86 -14.20
CA ASP A 114 -1.29 1.27 -13.01
C ASP A 114 -2.64 0.60 -13.35
N ILE A 115 -3.50 1.26 -14.13
CA ILE A 115 -4.79 0.70 -14.57
C ILE A 115 -4.56 -0.59 -15.38
N LYS A 116 -3.64 -0.55 -16.35
CA LYS A 116 -3.30 -1.72 -17.17
C LYS A 116 -2.75 -2.87 -16.31
N SER A 117 -1.94 -2.56 -15.30
CA SER A 117 -1.41 -3.55 -14.37
C SER A 117 -2.53 -4.21 -13.56
N ILE A 118 -3.49 -3.43 -13.05
CA ILE A 118 -4.66 -3.94 -12.32
C ILE A 118 -5.52 -4.84 -13.22
N GLU A 119 -5.80 -4.43 -14.46
CA GLU A 119 -6.56 -5.23 -15.42
C GLU A 119 -5.90 -6.59 -15.68
N SER A 120 -4.58 -6.61 -15.90
CA SER A 120 -3.82 -7.84 -16.15
C SER A 120 -3.83 -8.81 -14.94
N ILE A 121 -3.80 -8.28 -13.71
CA ILE A 121 -3.89 -9.08 -12.49
C ILE A 121 -5.29 -9.69 -12.38
N ASN A 122 -6.33 -8.89 -12.60
CA ASN A 122 -7.73 -9.35 -12.52
C ASN A 122 -8.03 -10.44 -13.56
N GLU A 123 -7.54 -10.28 -14.80
CA GLU A 123 -7.64 -11.30 -15.85
C GLU A 123 -6.94 -12.61 -15.44
N THR A 124 -5.74 -12.52 -14.89
CA THR A 124 -4.99 -13.68 -14.37
C THR A 124 -5.74 -14.38 -13.21
N LEU A 125 -6.34 -13.59 -12.32
CA LEU A 125 -7.11 -14.09 -11.17
C LEU A 125 -8.39 -14.79 -11.63
N ALA A 126 -9.08 -14.22 -12.63
CA ALA A 126 -10.25 -14.83 -13.26
C ALA A 126 -9.91 -16.17 -13.93
N HIS A 127 -8.80 -16.23 -14.68
CA HIS A 127 -8.31 -17.47 -15.28
C HIS A 127 -7.97 -18.54 -14.22
N LYS A 128 -7.29 -18.15 -13.13
CA LYS A 128 -6.97 -19.07 -12.02
C LYS A 128 -8.24 -19.56 -11.30
N ALA A 129 -9.24 -18.69 -11.10
CA ALA A 129 -10.51 -19.06 -10.48
C ALA A 129 -11.32 -20.02 -11.37
N ALA A 130 -11.38 -19.77 -12.68
CA ALA A 130 -12.02 -20.64 -13.65
C ALA A 130 -11.37 -22.04 -13.68
N LYS A 131 -10.03 -22.12 -13.66
CA LYS A 131 -9.30 -23.39 -13.60
C LYS A 131 -9.57 -24.16 -12.29
N ARG A 132 -9.62 -23.47 -11.14
CA ARG A 132 -9.97 -24.08 -9.84
C ARG A 132 -11.40 -24.61 -9.80
N ARG A 133 -12.37 -23.91 -10.42
CA ARG A 133 -13.76 -24.39 -10.51
C ARG A 133 -13.87 -25.69 -11.30
N LYS A 134 -13.21 -25.76 -12.48
CA LYS A 134 -13.15 -27.00 -13.29
C LYS A 134 -12.54 -28.17 -12.51
N LEU A 135 -11.40 -27.94 -11.84
CA LEU A 135 -10.76 -28.96 -10.99
C LEU A 135 -11.67 -29.42 -9.84
N ASN A 136 -12.37 -28.51 -9.17
CA ASN A 136 -13.29 -28.88 -8.09
C ASN A 136 -14.49 -29.70 -8.59
N GLU A 137 -14.93 -29.46 -9.83
CA GLU A 137 -16.02 -30.20 -10.46
C GLU A 137 -15.58 -31.62 -10.84
N GLU A 138 -14.39 -31.77 -11.43
CA GLU A 138 -13.75 -33.07 -11.70
C GLU A 138 -13.51 -33.87 -10.41
N VAL A 139 -13.04 -33.23 -9.34
CA VAL A 139 -12.86 -33.88 -8.02
C VAL A 139 -14.19 -34.33 -7.42
N LYS A 140 -15.27 -33.56 -7.62
CA LYS A 140 -16.60 -33.92 -7.12
C LYS A 140 -17.18 -35.11 -7.88
N ASP A 141 -17.00 -35.14 -9.20
CA ASP A 141 -17.40 -36.26 -10.05
C ASP A 141 -16.61 -37.53 -9.70
N LEU A 142 -15.28 -37.44 -9.58
CA LEU A 142 -14.43 -38.56 -9.12
C LEU A 142 -14.85 -39.10 -7.75
N LYS A 143 -15.19 -38.22 -6.81
CA LYS A 143 -15.63 -38.63 -5.47
C LYS A 143 -16.98 -39.36 -5.50
N GLN A 144 -17.87 -39.00 -6.42
CA GLN A 144 -19.15 -39.70 -6.61
C GLN A 144 -18.93 -41.11 -7.21
N HIS A 145 -17.97 -41.26 -8.13
CA HIS A 145 -17.62 -42.58 -8.68
C HIS A 145 -16.82 -43.48 -7.72
N LEU A 146 -16.24 -42.91 -6.65
CA LEU A 146 -15.46 -43.59 -5.61
C LEU A 146 -16.26 -43.87 -4.32
N GLU A 147 -17.58 -43.69 -4.32
CA GLU A 147 -18.43 -44.03 -3.17
C GLU A 147 -18.50 -45.56 -3.01
N ILE A 148 -17.47 -46.10 -2.36
CA ILE A 148 -17.36 -47.51 -1.96
C ILE A 148 -18.34 -47.72 -0.81
N VAL A 149 -19.28 -48.65 -1.00
CA VAL A 149 -20.16 -49.18 0.04
C VAL A 149 -19.27 -49.76 1.15
N PRO A 150 -19.39 -49.33 2.42
CA PRO A 150 -18.67 -49.98 3.50
C PRO A 150 -19.27 -51.39 3.66
N ASP A 151 -18.48 -52.40 3.33
CA ASP A 151 -18.79 -53.79 3.68
C ASP A 151 -18.37 -53.96 5.14
N GLU A 152 -19.32 -54.29 6.02
CA GLU A 152 -19.15 -54.26 7.48
C GLU A 152 -18.40 -55.47 8.06
N ASP A 153 -17.91 -56.41 7.24
CA ASP A 153 -17.35 -57.67 7.71
C ASP A 153 -15.89 -57.86 7.25
N ASP A 154 -14.91 -57.26 7.94
CA ASP A 154 -13.51 -57.73 7.84
C ASP A 154 -12.72 -57.50 9.14
N ASP A 155 -13.05 -58.27 10.15
CA ASP A 155 -12.32 -58.45 11.40
C ASP A 155 -11.11 -59.39 11.21
N VAL A 156 -10.14 -58.99 10.40
CA VAL A 156 -8.84 -59.68 10.31
C VAL A 156 -7.84 -59.04 11.28
N TYR A 157 -7.74 -59.64 12.46
CA TYR A 157 -6.63 -59.44 13.39
C TYR A 157 -5.30 -59.75 12.68
N THR A 158 -4.54 -58.72 12.33
CA THR A 158 -3.15 -58.87 11.87
C THR A 158 -2.22 -58.69 13.06
N GLU A 159 -1.75 -59.82 13.59
CA GLU A 159 -0.74 -59.85 14.64
C GLU A 159 0.62 -59.45 14.02
N ALA A 160 1.04 -58.20 14.25
CA ALA A 160 2.29 -57.69 13.69
C ALA A 160 3.50 -58.21 14.49
N THR A 161 4.33 -59.04 13.85
CA THR A 161 5.65 -59.41 14.34
C THR A 161 6.55 -58.17 14.39
N PRO A 162 7.12 -57.78 15.55
CA PRO A 162 7.99 -56.61 15.61
C PRO A 162 9.36 -56.98 15.00
N LEU A 163 9.62 -56.49 13.78
CA LEU A 163 10.93 -56.58 13.14
C LEU A 163 11.95 -55.80 13.97
N ALA A 164 12.81 -56.55 14.66
CA ALA A 164 13.96 -56.02 15.39
C ALA A 164 14.82 -55.14 14.46
N ARG A 165 14.81 -53.84 14.74
CA ARG A 165 15.63 -52.84 14.07
C ARG A 165 17.09 -53.07 14.44
N LYS A 166 17.83 -53.85 13.64
CA LYS A 166 19.30 -53.84 13.68
C LYS A 166 19.77 -52.54 13.03
N VAL A 167 20.06 -51.53 13.85
CA VAL A 167 20.76 -50.33 13.41
C VAL A 167 22.25 -50.69 13.31
N PRO A 168 22.86 -50.72 12.13
CA PRO A 168 24.30 -50.84 12.04
C PRO A 168 24.92 -49.53 12.53
N VAL A 169 25.68 -49.61 13.62
CA VAL A 169 26.56 -48.53 14.08
C VAL A 169 27.69 -48.43 13.06
N MET A 170 27.78 -47.31 12.37
CA MET A 170 28.87 -46.97 11.46
C MET A 170 29.91 -46.15 12.24
N ASP A 171 31.08 -46.72 12.50
CA ASP A 171 32.22 -46.00 13.03
C ASP A 171 32.93 -45.25 11.89
N TYR A 172 32.92 -43.92 11.92
CA TYR A 172 33.68 -43.09 10.99
C TYR A 172 35.03 -42.74 11.58
N GLN A 173 36.11 -43.09 10.87
CA GLN A 173 37.45 -42.63 11.18
C GLN A 173 37.72 -41.34 10.41
N ILE A 174 37.96 -40.25 11.15
CA ILE A 174 38.35 -38.95 10.60
C ILE A 174 39.86 -39.00 10.35
N ILE A 175 40.27 -38.72 9.10
CA ILE A 175 41.67 -38.44 8.72
C ILE A 175 41.80 -36.94 8.48
#